data_AF-A0A4R5XG33-F1
#
_entry.id   AF-A0A4R5XG33-F1
#
_cell.length_a   1.000
_cell.length_b   1.000
_cell.length_c   1.000
_cell.angle_alpha   90.00
_cell.angle_beta   90.00
_cell.angle_gamma   90.00
#
_symmetry.space_group_name_H-M   'P 1'
#
loop_
_entity.id
_entity.type
_entity.pdbx_description
1 polymer ?
#
loop_
_entity_poly.entity_id
_entity_poly.type
_entity_poly.pdbx_seq_one_letter_code
_entity_poly.pdbx_strand_id
1 'polypeptide(L)'
;MLNDAPTLQLSDIIVAVSPSPDPQPGHVSEPSRNSTPEPLQAEEIETMRRRVLELREVTGVVKERQNTREDELADMVMRLTSTPQPSSAQLVAQADTITRLIRQQQYLLDRAQEEREMHEAERYGWARTSEALIGLVNRTGPNVYREHDYGKLLSSTESDNYSLRQKVCPNRIL
;
A
#
# COMPACT_ATOMS: atom_id res chain seq x y z
N MET A 1 -25.97 -35.98 -12.86
CA MET A 1 -24.52 -35.81 -12.69
C MET A 1 -24.33 -34.66 -11.71
N LEU A 2 -23.83 -34.94 -10.51
CA LEU A 2 -23.59 -33.94 -9.47
C LEU A 2 -22.40 -33.07 -9.91
N ASN A 3 -22.63 -31.76 -10.05
CA ASN A 3 -21.55 -30.80 -10.22
C ASN A 3 -20.96 -30.52 -8.83
N ASP A 4 -19.82 -31.15 -8.58
CA ASP A 4 -18.93 -30.83 -7.47
C ASP A 4 -18.27 -29.47 -7.77
N ALA A 5 -18.61 -28.45 -6.99
CA ALA A 5 -17.91 -27.17 -7.05
C ALA A 5 -16.60 -27.29 -6.26
N PRO A 6 -15.45 -26.88 -6.80
CA PRO A 6 -14.19 -26.98 -6.06
C PRO A 6 -14.26 -26.12 -4.79
N THR A 7 -14.05 -26.75 -3.66
CA THR A 7 -14.02 -26.11 -2.35
C THR A 7 -12.71 -25.33 -2.22
N LEU A 8 -12.78 -24.00 -2.38
CA LEU A 8 -11.64 -23.12 -2.12
C LEU A 8 -11.34 -23.12 -0.61
N GLN A 9 -10.24 -23.75 -0.21
CA GLN A 9 -9.79 -23.70 1.18
C GLN A 9 -9.07 -22.38 1.44
N LEU A 10 -9.25 -21.81 2.63
CA LEU A 10 -8.63 -20.54 3.07
C LEU A 10 -7.09 -20.56 3.00
N SER A 11 -6.47 -21.73 2.86
CA SER A 11 -5.04 -21.92 2.61
C SER A 11 -4.58 -21.45 1.23
N ASP A 12 -5.47 -21.35 0.24
CA ASP A 12 -5.12 -20.96 -1.13
C ASP A 12 -5.09 -19.43 -1.34
N ILE A 13 -5.52 -18.65 -0.33
CA ILE A 13 -5.58 -17.18 -0.37
C ILE A 13 -4.34 -16.54 0.30
N ILE A 14 -3.46 -17.34 0.91
CA ILE A 14 -2.24 -16.81 1.51
C ILE A 14 -1.12 -16.82 0.45
N VAL A 15 -1.15 -15.83 -0.42
CA VAL A 15 0.05 -15.44 -1.16
C VAL A 15 1.05 -14.92 -0.12
N ALA A 16 2.00 -15.77 0.27
CA ALA A 16 3.15 -15.37 1.06
C ALA A 16 3.90 -14.31 0.23
N VAL A 17 3.70 -13.04 0.59
CA VAL A 17 4.52 -11.94 0.11
C VAL A 17 5.95 -12.26 0.51
N SER A 18 6.78 -12.54 -0.49
CA SER A 18 8.21 -12.75 -0.34
C SER A 18 8.80 -11.61 0.50
N PRO A 19 9.49 -11.89 1.62
CA PRO A 19 10.19 -10.84 2.34
C PRO A 19 11.24 -10.24 1.40
N SER A 20 11.22 -8.92 1.25
CA SER A 20 12.32 -8.18 0.63
C SER A 20 13.61 -8.51 1.39
N PRO A 21 14.76 -8.64 0.70
CA PRO A 21 16.02 -8.86 1.39
C PRO A 21 16.32 -7.62 2.26
N ASP A 22 16.36 -7.83 3.57
CA ASP A 22 16.81 -6.80 4.52
C ASP A 22 18.27 -6.41 4.20
N PRO A 23 18.63 -5.12 4.34
CA PRO A 23 20.00 -4.65 4.19
C PRO A 23 20.88 -5.24 5.30
N GLN A 24 21.91 -6.01 4.92
CA GLN A 24 22.85 -6.61 5.86
C GLN A 24 23.57 -5.54 6.70
N PRO A 25 23.65 -5.69 8.04
CA PRO A 25 24.43 -4.82 8.89
C PRO A 25 25.90 -5.28 8.90
N GLY A 26 26.81 -4.37 8.56
CA GLY A 26 28.22 -4.46 8.96
C GLY A 26 29.21 -4.99 7.91
N HIS A 27 29.68 -4.08 7.05
CA HIS A 27 31.10 -4.03 6.70
C HIS A 27 31.52 -2.56 6.64
N VAL A 28 32.31 -2.15 7.64
CA VAL A 28 32.95 -0.85 7.73
C VAL A 28 34.13 -0.84 6.77
N SER A 29 33.84 -0.62 5.50
CA SER A 29 34.80 -0.19 4.49
C SER A 29 34.01 0.72 3.56
N GLU A 30 34.13 2.03 3.77
CA GLU A 30 33.53 3.04 2.89
C GLU A 30 33.82 2.70 1.43
N PRO A 31 32.79 2.44 0.59
CA PRO A 31 32.87 2.90 -0.77
C PRO A 31 32.35 4.33 -0.72
N SER A 32 33.24 5.31 -0.56
CA SER A 32 33.02 6.63 -1.14
C SER A 32 33.04 6.46 -2.65
N ARG A 33 32.00 5.83 -3.19
CA ARG A 33 31.74 5.58 -4.59
C ARG A 33 30.25 5.71 -4.76
N ASN A 34 29.88 6.85 -5.31
CA ASN A 34 28.68 7.16 -6.09
C ASN A 34 28.17 8.55 -5.73
N SER A 35 29.06 9.54 -5.73
CA SER A 35 28.69 10.85 -6.23
C SER A 35 28.28 10.63 -7.68
N THR A 36 26.99 10.40 -7.92
CA THR A 36 26.44 10.50 -9.26
C THR A 36 26.87 11.88 -9.75
N PRO A 37 27.71 11.99 -10.80
CA PRO A 37 28.19 13.29 -11.25
C PRO A 37 26.98 14.16 -11.51
N GLU A 38 27.04 15.39 -11.02
CA GLU A 38 25.98 16.37 -11.22
C GLU A 38 25.64 16.43 -12.72
N PRO A 39 24.34 16.38 -13.10
CA PRO A 39 23.97 16.37 -14.50
C PRO A 39 24.52 17.63 -15.17
N LEU A 40 25.34 17.43 -16.21
CA LEU A 40 25.93 18.51 -17.00
C LEU A 40 24.85 19.52 -17.42
N GLN A 41 25.15 20.80 -17.19
CA GLN A 41 24.19 21.86 -17.51
C GLN A 41 23.99 21.95 -19.03
N ALA A 42 22.81 22.41 -19.45
CA ALA A 42 22.49 22.54 -20.88
C ALA A 42 23.53 23.36 -21.65
N GLU A 43 24.02 24.44 -21.00
CA GLU A 43 25.01 25.34 -21.54
C GLU A 43 26.38 24.66 -21.69
N GLU A 44 26.81 23.87 -20.71
CA GLU A 44 28.05 23.08 -20.75
C GLU A 44 28.00 22.03 -21.88
N ILE A 45 26.86 21.36 -22.04
CA ILE A 45 26.63 20.40 -23.13
C ILE A 45 26.74 21.08 -24.50
N GLU A 46 26.14 22.26 -24.66
CA GLU A 46 26.20 23.00 -25.92
C GLU A 46 27.62 23.51 -26.21
N THR A 47 28.36 23.96 -25.19
CA THR A 47 29.77 24.37 -25.36
C THR A 47 30.66 23.20 -25.76
N MET A 48 30.44 22.00 -25.18
CA MET A 48 31.18 20.79 -25.56
C MET A 48 30.87 20.38 -27.00
N ARG A 49 29.60 20.41 -27.43
CA ARG A 49 29.23 20.11 -28.81
C ARG A 49 29.83 21.11 -29.79
N ARG A 50 29.80 22.40 -29.47
CA ARG A 50 30.40 23.47 -30.29
C ARG A 50 31.91 23.27 -30.45
N ARG A 51 32.62 23.00 -29.35
CA ARG A 51 34.06 22.70 -29.37
C ARG A 51 34.39 21.45 -30.17
N VAL A 52 33.59 20.39 -30.09
CA VAL A 52 33.80 19.16 -30.89
C VAL A 52 33.64 19.44 -32.38
N LEU A 53 32.67 20.26 -32.77
CA LEU A 53 32.50 20.69 -34.17
C LEU A 53 33.65 21.58 -34.65
N GLU A 54 34.08 22.56 -33.83
CA GLU A 54 35.23 23.42 -34.13
C GLU A 54 36.52 22.61 -34.32
N LEU A 55 36.77 21.62 -33.44
CA LEU A 55 37.92 20.72 -33.57
C LEU A 55 37.84 19.89 -34.86
N ARG A 56 36.65 19.47 -35.28
CA ARG A 56 36.47 18.72 -36.53
C ARG A 56 36.75 19.58 -37.77
N GLU A 57 36.33 20.84 -37.77
CA GLU A 57 36.56 21.79 -38.87
C GLU A 57 38.03 22.20 -38.99
N VAL A 58 38.69 22.52 -37.87
CA VAL A 58 40.11 22.91 -37.86
C VAL A 58 41.01 21.76 -38.31
N THR A 59 40.67 20.53 -37.93
CA THR A 59 41.44 19.33 -38.30
C THR A 59 41.20 18.89 -39.75
N GLY A 60 40.05 19.26 -40.34
CA GLY A 60 39.74 19.01 -41.75
C GLY A 60 40.64 19.77 -42.75
N VAL A 61 41.32 20.83 -42.31
CA VAL A 61 42.30 21.59 -43.11
C VAL A 61 43.67 20.91 -43.13
N VAL A 62 44.01 20.12 -42.11
CA VAL A 62 45.26 19.35 -42.00
C VAL A 62 44.96 17.87 -42.28
N LYS A 63 44.65 17.57 -43.55
CA LYS A 63 44.13 16.28 -44.04
C LYS A 63 45.01 15.03 -43.81
N GLU A 64 46.21 15.15 -43.23
CA GLU A 64 47.16 14.03 -43.26
C GLU A 64 47.22 13.18 -41.98
N ARG A 65 46.56 13.55 -40.89
CA ARG A 65 46.55 12.74 -39.64
C ARG A 65 45.28 12.89 -38.81
N GLN A 66 44.09 12.80 -39.42
CA GLN A 66 42.91 12.45 -38.60
C GLN A 66 43.13 11.02 -38.08
N ASN A 67 43.63 10.92 -36.85
CA ASN A 67 43.68 9.66 -36.13
C ASN A 67 42.23 9.19 -35.99
N THR A 68 41.88 8.02 -36.53
CA THR A 68 40.53 7.41 -36.42
C THR A 68 39.96 7.46 -35.00
N ARG A 69 40.84 7.40 -34.01
CA ARG A 69 40.57 7.57 -32.58
C ARG A 69 39.93 8.91 -32.20
N GLU A 70 40.31 10.01 -32.84
CA GLU A 70 39.77 11.35 -32.54
C GLU A 70 38.34 11.52 -33.07
N ASP A 71 38.04 10.96 -34.25
CA ASP A 71 36.69 10.98 -34.82
C ASP A 71 35.75 10.04 -34.01
N GLU A 72 36.25 8.89 -33.56
CA GLU A 72 35.52 7.99 -32.64
C GLU A 72 35.21 8.66 -31.28
N LEU A 73 36.17 9.42 -30.73
CA LEU A 73 35.98 10.17 -29.49
C LEU A 73 34.96 11.30 -29.68
N ALA A 74 35.02 12.04 -30.79
CA ALA A 74 34.05 13.05 -31.13
C ALA A 74 32.63 12.46 -31.23
N ASP A 75 32.48 11.32 -31.90
CA ASP A 75 31.21 10.60 -32.01
C ASP A 75 30.71 10.08 -30.65
N MET A 76 31.61 9.67 -29.77
CA MET A 76 31.26 9.27 -28.41
C MET A 76 30.75 10.44 -27.58
N VAL A 77 31.42 11.61 -27.64
CA VAL A 77 30.97 12.82 -26.94
C VAL A 77 29.63 13.31 -27.47
N MET A 78 29.42 13.27 -28.80
CA MET A 78 28.14 13.63 -29.40
C MET A 78 27.01 12.69 -28.96
N ARG A 79 27.27 11.39 -28.83
CA ARG A 79 26.30 10.40 -28.32
C ARG A 79 26.04 10.54 -26.82
N LEU A 80 27.06 10.83 -26.02
CA LEU A 80 26.89 11.00 -24.57
C LEU A 80 26.13 12.29 -24.24
N THR A 81 26.42 13.35 -25.00
CA THR A 81 25.74 14.64 -24.85
C THR A 81 24.35 14.65 -25.48
N SER A 82 23.99 13.70 -26.35
CA SER A 82 22.67 13.66 -27.02
C SER A 82 21.51 13.26 -26.09
N THR A 83 21.80 12.96 -24.82
CA THR A 83 20.77 12.65 -23.83
C THR A 83 19.73 13.77 -23.80
N PRO A 84 18.45 13.47 -24.10
CA PRO A 84 17.41 14.48 -24.14
C PRO A 84 17.20 15.00 -22.73
N GLN A 85 17.51 16.28 -22.51
CA GLN A 85 17.11 16.93 -21.28
C GLN A 85 15.58 16.97 -21.21
N PRO A 86 14.98 16.67 -20.04
CA PRO A 86 13.54 16.77 -19.89
C PRO A 86 13.11 18.20 -20.16
N SER A 87 12.05 18.37 -20.97
CA SER A 87 11.55 19.71 -21.27
C SER A 87 10.99 20.36 -20.01
N SER A 88 11.03 21.69 -19.91
CA SER A 88 10.47 22.41 -18.75
C SER A 88 8.99 22.05 -18.52
N ALA A 89 8.22 21.86 -19.60
CA ALA A 89 6.85 21.39 -19.54
C ALA A 89 6.72 19.98 -18.93
N GLN A 90 7.65 19.07 -19.22
CA GLN A 90 7.68 17.74 -18.61
C GLN A 90 8.01 17.82 -17.11
N LEU A 91 8.95 18.68 -16.71
CA LEU A 91 9.29 18.88 -15.30
C LEU A 91 8.09 19.44 -14.51
N VAL A 92 7.36 20.40 -15.08
CA VAL A 92 6.13 20.92 -14.46
C VAL A 92 5.06 19.84 -14.34
N ALA A 93 4.82 19.07 -15.41
CA ALA A 93 3.86 17.97 -15.38
C ALA A 93 4.23 16.88 -14.36
N GLN A 94 5.53 16.60 -14.20
CA GLN A 94 6.04 15.68 -13.18
C GLN A 94 5.83 16.24 -11.78
N ALA A 95 6.13 17.52 -11.54
CA ALA A 95 5.92 18.17 -10.25
C ALA A 95 4.43 18.17 -9.85
N ASP A 96 3.53 18.43 -10.78
CA ASP A 96 2.08 18.33 -10.57
C ASP A 96 1.66 16.90 -10.21
N THR A 97 2.22 15.91 -10.90
CA THR A 97 1.95 14.50 -10.63
C THR A 97 2.44 14.10 -9.24
N ILE A 98 3.67 14.46 -8.88
CA ILE A 98 4.25 14.23 -7.55
C ILE A 98 3.36 14.87 -6.47
N THR A 99 2.94 16.11 -6.69
CA THR A 99 2.06 16.83 -5.75
C THR A 99 0.73 16.10 -5.55
N ARG A 100 0.12 15.58 -6.64
CA ARG A 100 -1.11 14.78 -6.54
C ARG A 100 -0.89 13.49 -5.77
N LEU A 101 0.22 12.79 -6.02
CA LEU A 101 0.57 11.55 -5.32
C LEU A 101 0.79 11.79 -3.83
N ILE A 102 1.47 12.88 -3.45
CA ILE A 102 1.68 13.26 -2.04
C ILE A 102 0.32 13.48 -1.36
N ARG A 103 -0.60 14.21 -2.01
CA ARG A 103 -1.95 14.42 -1.45
C ARG A 103 -2.73 13.11 -1.30
N GLN A 104 -2.62 12.21 -2.26
CA GLN A 104 -3.26 10.89 -2.17
C GLN A 104 -2.66 10.05 -1.03
N GLN A 105 -1.34 10.07 -0.89
CA GLN A 105 -0.64 9.39 0.20
C GLN A 105 -1.08 9.93 1.56
N GLN A 106 -1.13 11.25 1.73
CA GLN A 106 -1.60 11.89 2.95
C GLN A 106 -3.03 11.48 3.30
N TYR A 107 -3.94 11.53 2.31
CA TYR A 107 -5.32 11.08 2.49
C TYR A 107 -5.42 9.62 2.97
N LEU A 108 -4.62 8.72 2.39
CA LEU A 108 -4.61 7.30 2.81
C LEU A 108 -4.05 7.11 4.22
N LEU A 109 -3.02 7.88 4.59
CA LEU A 109 -2.45 7.85 5.93
C LEU A 109 -3.45 8.34 6.98
N ASP A 110 -4.14 9.44 6.70
CA ASP A 110 -5.15 10.01 7.60
C ASP A 110 -6.31 9.02 7.78
N ARG A 111 -6.78 8.41 6.69
CA ARG A 111 -7.87 7.41 6.74
C ARG A 111 -7.47 6.15 7.52
N ALA A 112 -6.24 5.67 7.31
CA ALA A 112 -5.72 4.53 8.08
C ALA A 112 -5.53 4.88 9.56
N GLN A 113 -5.22 6.13 9.88
CA GLN A 113 -5.12 6.60 11.26
C GLN A 113 -6.49 6.65 11.94
N GLU A 114 -7.49 7.26 11.29
CA GLU A 114 -8.87 7.33 11.79
C GLU A 114 -9.44 5.94 12.05
N GLU A 115 -9.23 4.98 11.14
CA GLU A 115 -9.70 3.60 11.31
C GLU A 115 -9.04 2.91 12.51
N ARG A 116 -7.74 3.14 12.73
CA ARG A 116 -7.03 2.62 13.91
C ARG A 116 -7.58 3.18 15.21
N GLU A 117 -7.84 4.49 15.24
CA GLU A 117 -8.43 5.17 16.41
C GLU A 117 -9.84 4.65 16.69
N MET A 118 -10.64 4.45 15.65
CA MET A 118 -11.99 3.91 15.77
C MET A 118 -11.98 2.46 16.28
N HIS A 119 -11.11 1.60 15.76
CA HIS A 119 -10.93 0.23 16.25
C HIS A 119 -10.40 0.19 17.70
N GLU A 120 -9.54 1.12 18.10
CA GLU A 120 -9.09 1.22 19.48
C GLU A 120 -10.22 1.65 20.43
N ALA A 121 -11.02 2.63 20.03
CA ALA A 121 -12.20 3.05 20.79
C ALA A 121 -13.23 1.93 20.93
N GLU A 122 -13.46 1.15 19.88
CA GLU A 122 -14.35 -0.02 19.91
C GLU A 122 -13.82 -1.10 20.87
N ARG A 123 -12.53 -1.46 20.78
CA ARG A 123 -11.90 -2.41 21.70
C ARG A 123 -12.00 -1.95 23.14
N TYR A 124 -11.78 -0.67 23.42
CA TYR A 124 -11.94 -0.10 24.76
C TYR A 124 -13.40 -0.18 25.24
N GLY A 125 -14.35 0.14 24.35
CA GLY A 125 -15.77 -0.01 24.62
C GLY A 125 -16.15 -1.44 24.99
N TRP A 126 -15.70 -2.42 24.21
CA TRP A 126 -15.93 -3.84 24.47
C TRP A 126 -15.23 -4.33 25.74
N ALA A 127 -14.02 -3.86 26.02
CA ALA A 127 -13.32 -4.19 27.26
C ALA A 127 -14.10 -3.68 28.47
N ARG A 128 -14.59 -2.43 28.43
CA ARG A 128 -15.38 -1.85 29.52
C ARG A 128 -16.74 -2.52 29.70
N THR A 129 -17.43 -2.85 28.60
CA THR A 129 -18.73 -3.54 28.69
C THR A 129 -18.57 -4.96 29.20
N SER A 130 -17.56 -5.71 28.74
CA SER A 130 -17.27 -7.05 29.25
C SER A 130 -16.87 -7.01 30.73
N GLU A 131 -16.05 -6.06 31.16
CA GLU A 131 -15.72 -5.85 32.57
C GLU A 131 -16.96 -5.52 33.40
N ALA A 132 -17.85 -4.66 32.91
CA ALA A 132 -19.10 -4.33 33.59
C ALA A 132 -20.03 -5.56 33.71
N LEU A 133 -20.10 -6.40 32.67
CA LEU A 133 -20.87 -7.64 32.70
C LEU A 133 -20.27 -8.66 33.68
N ILE A 134 -18.95 -8.85 33.68
CA ILE A 134 -18.24 -9.71 34.64
C ILE A 134 -18.46 -9.19 36.06
N GLY A 135 -18.34 -7.87 36.26
CA GLY A 135 -18.60 -7.22 37.54
C GLY A 135 -20.05 -7.39 38.01
N LEU A 136 -21.02 -7.31 37.10
CA LEU A 136 -22.42 -7.59 37.39
C LEU A 136 -22.61 -9.04 37.82
N VAL A 137 -22.11 -10.00 37.03
CA VAL A 137 -22.17 -11.44 37.33
C VAL A 137 -21.56 -11.74 38.69
N ASN A 138 -20.36 -11.22 38.96
CA ASN A 138 -19.67 -11.39 40.24
C ASN A 138 -20.43 -10.79 41.43
N ARG A 139 -21.15 -9.67 41.23
CA ARG A 139 -21.98 -9.02 42.26
C ARG A 139 -23.29 -9.75 42.49
N THR A 140 -23.93 -10.28 41.44
CA THR A 140 -25.18 -11.02 41.55
C THR A 140 -24.98 -12.48 41.97
N GLY A 141 -23.75 -12.97 42.03
CA GLY A 141 -23.43 -14.39 42.24
C GLY A 141 -24.00 -15.27 41.12
N PRO A 142 -23.86 -16.61 41.20
CA PRO A 142 -24.63 -17.52 40.36
C PRO A 142 -26.11 -17.32 40.70
N ASN A 143 -26.79 -16.51 39.90
CA ASN A 143 -28.18 -16.13 40.11
C ASN A 143 -29.11 -17.25 39.60
N VAL A 144 -29.00 -18.42 40.25
CA VAL A 144 -29.84 -19.61 40.03
C VAL A 144 -31.33 -19.25 40.20
N TYR A 145 -31.62 -18.22 40.99
CA TYR A 145 -32.99 -17.75 41.24
C TYR A 145 -33.58 -16.99 40.04
N ARG A 146 -32.84 -16.05 39.44
CA ARG A 146 -33.30 -15.36 38.22
C ARG A 146 -33.42 -16.31 37.04
N GLU A 147 -32.48 -17.23 36.86
CA GLU A 147 -32.50 -18.18 35.75
C GLU A 147 -33.74 -19.09 35.81
N HIS A 148 -34.10 -19.55 37.02
CA HIS A 148 -35.34 -20.27 37.26
C HIS A 148 -36.59 -19.42 37.03
N ASP A 149 -36.58 -18.12 37.39
CA ASP A 149 -37.70 -17.21 37.14
C ASP A 149 -37.86 -16.86 35.66
N TYR A 150 -36.77 -16.75 34.90
CA TYR A 150 -36.82 -16.64 33.44
C TYR A 150 -37.37 -17.92 32.80
N GLY A 151 -36.98 -19.09 33.30
CA GLY A 151 -37.53 -20.38 32.85
C GLY A 151 -39.04 -20.49 33.08
N LYS A 152 -39.53 -20.04 34.25
CA LYS A 152 -40.97 -19.96 34.53
C LYS A 152 -41.70 -18.99 33.61
N LEU A 153 -41.12 -17.81 33.37
CA LEU A 153 -41.73 -16.80 32.51
C LEU A 153 -41.80 -17.28 31.05
N LEU A 154 -40.72 -17.90 30.55
CA LEU A 154 -40.68 -18.56 29.25
C LEU A 154 -41.77 -19.64 29.16
N SER A 155 -41.84 -20.55 30.13
CA SER A 155 -42.86 -21.61 30.16
C SER A 155 -44.30 -21.07 30.19
N SER A 156 -44.56 -20.00 30.95
CA SER A 156 -45.86 -19.32 30.95
C SER A 156 -46.17 -18.73 29.59
N THR A 157 -45.21 -18.00 28.99
CA THR A 157 -45.41 -17.37 27.68
C THR A 157 -45.55 -18.39 26.55
N GLU A 158 -44.88 -19.53 26.62
CA GLU A 158 -45.03 -20.65 25.68
C GLU A 158 -46.40 -21.32 25.82
N SER A 159 -46.87 -21.52 27.06
CA SER A 159 -48.22 -22.03 27.32
C SER A 159 -49.29 -21.09 26.77
N ASP A 160 -49.13 -19.79 26.98
CA ASP A 160 -50.03 -18.77 26.43
C ASP A 160 -49.96 -18.75 24.89
N ASN A 161 -48.77 -18.85 24.29
CA ASN A 161 -48.61 -18.92 22.85
C ASN A 161 -49.26 -20.18 22.26
N TYR A 162 -49.12 -21.32 22.94
CA TYR A 162 -49.76 -22.58 22.57
C TYR A 162 -51.28 -22.45 22.64
N SER A 163 -51.81 -21.90 23.74
CA SER A 163 -53.25 -21.65 23.91
C SER A 163 -53.79 -20.70 22.83
N LEU A 164 -53.06 -19.63 22.54
CA LEU A 164 -53.41 -18.68 21.47
C LEU A 164 -53.38 -19.36 20.10
N ARG A 165 -52.37 -20.18 19.80
CA ARG A 165 -52.28 -20.95 18.55
C ARG A 165 -53.42 -21.96 18.41
N GLN A 166 -53.81 -22.61 19.50
CA GLN A 166 -54.95 -23.53 19.52
C GLN A 166 -56.28 -22.79 19.30
N LYS A 167 -56.42 -21.57 19.86
CA LYS A 167 -57.59 -20.71 19.66
C LYS A 167 -57.66 -20.09 18.27
N VAL A 168 -56.51 -19.79 17.65
CA VAL A 168 -56.41 -19.21 16.30
C VAL A 168 -56.54 -20.29 15.22
N CYS A 169 -56.14 -21.53 15.50
CA CYS A 169 -56.34 -22.69 14.63
C CYS A 169 -57.24 -23.75 15.29
N PRO A 170 -58.53 -23.46 15.57
CA PRO A 170 -59.40 -24.43 16.23
C PRO A 170 -59.79 -25.60 15.31
N ASN A 171 -59.49 -25.53 14.00
CA ASN A 171 -59.74 -26.60 13.04
C ASN A 171 -58.65 -26.63 11.96
N ARG A 172 -57.61 -27.45 12.17
CA ARG A 172 -56.88 -28.09 11.06
C ARG A 172 -56.99 -29.59 11.25
N ILE A 173 -58.23 -30.06 11.25
CA ILE A 173 -58.58 -31.47 11.07
C ILE A 173 -58.88 -31.61 9.56
N LEU A 174 -58.22 -32.59 8.93
CA LEU A 174 -58.57 -33.07 7.59
C LEU A 174 -60.05 -33.48 7.53
#